data_AF-A0A969RHJ1-F1
#
_entry.id   AF-A0A969RHJ1-F1
#
_cell.length_a   1.000
_cell.length_b   1.000
_cell.length_c   1.000
_cell.angle_alpha   90.00
_cell.angle_beta   90.00
_cell.angle_gamma   90.00
#
_symmetry.space_group_name_H-M   'P 1'
#
loop_
_entity.id
_entity.type
_entity.pdbx_description
1 polymer ?
#
loop_
_entity_poly.entity_id
_entity_poly.type
_entity_poly.pdbx_seq_one_letter_code
_entity_poly.pdbx_strand_id
1 'polypeptide(L)'
;MNDATNSNQVSEFFEGSNVSNLLWQYVQSMAPETVALLSKPGSMDVLQVMERNIIGLLGGLPSQHFDVTITTSREDMGRLLASAMMSGYFLRNAEQRMSFERSVQTVESGTSDAE
;
A
#
# COMPACT_ATOMS: atom_id res chain seq x y z
N MET A 1 5.74 -23.63 15.48
CA MET A 1 4.75 -22.58 15.82
C MET A 1 5.39 -21.25 15.44
N ASN A 2 4.95 -20.43 14.49
CA ASN A 2 3.70 -20.27 13.73
C ASN A 2 4.08 -19.49 12.46
N ASP A 3 3.55 -19.81 11.27
CA ASP A 3 3.42 -18.84 10.15
C ASP A 3 2.74 -19.49 8.92
N ALA A 4 1.46 -19.85 9.05
CA ALA A 4 0.68 -20.35 7.91
C ALA A 4 -0.76 -19.80 7.84
N THR A 5 -1.14 -18.85 8.70
CA THR A 5 -2.54 -18.44 8.86
C THR A 5 -2.94 -17.14 8.15
N ASN A 6 -2.03 -16.45 7.46
CA ASN A 6 -2.37 -15.16 6.83
C ASN A 6 -2.91 -15.29 5.39
N SER A 7 -2.55 -16.36 4.65
CA SER A 7 -2.97 -16.52 3.24
C SER A 7 -4.47 -16.79 3.07
N ASN A 8 -5.10 -17.42 4.07
CA ASN A 8 -6.51 -17.83 3.97
C ASN A 8 -7.50 -16.67 4.19
N GLN A 9 -7.18 -15.66 5.01
CA GLN A 9 -8.09 -14.53 5.26
C GLN A 9 -8.26 -13.62 4.03
N VAL A 10 -7.23 -13.51 3.20
CA VAL A 10 -7.28 -12.69 1.98
C VAL A 10 -8.26 -13.29 0.97
N SER A 11 -8.34 -14.63 0.89
CA SER A 11 -9.27 -15.31 -0.03
C SER A 11 -10.73 -15.06 0.38
N GLU A 12 -11.01 -15.15 1.68
CA GLU A 12 -12.37 -14.99 2.24
C GLU A 12 -12.93 -13.57 2.04
N PHE A 13 -12.06 -12.55 1.94
CA PHE A 13 -12.46 -11.17 1.62
C PHE A 13 -12.99 -11.00 0.19
N PHE A 14 -12.52 -11.81 -0.78
CA PHE A 14 -12.92 -11.72 -2.19
C PHE A 14 -13.94 -12.79 -2.62
N GLU A 15 -14.15 -13.85 -1.83
CA GLU A 15 -15.17 -14.88 -2.10
C GLU A 15 -16.63 -14.37 -1.98
N GLY A 16 -16.84 -13.16 -1.44
CA GLY A 16 -18.13 -12.46 -1.42
C GLY A 16 -18.49 -11.76 -2.74
N SER A 17 -18.31 -12.41 -3.89
CA SER A 17 -18.51 -11.80 -5.22
C SER A 17 -19.99 -11.70 -5.63
N ASN A 18 -20.79 -10.94 -4.88
CA ASN A 18 -22.07 -10.40 -5.34
C ASN A 18 -22.29 -8.93 -4.93
N VAL A 19 -21.28 -8.31 -4.32
CA VAL A 19 -21.23 -6.87 -4.12
C VAL A 19 -20.62 -6.30 -5.40
N SER A 20 -21.44 -5.68 -6.25
CA SER A 20 -20.97 -4.83 -7.36
C SER A 20 -19.73 -4.05 -6.91
N ASN A 21 -18.62 -4.09 -7.66
CA ASN A 21 -17.30 -3.63 -7.23
C ASN A 21 -17.35 -2.17 -6.69
N LEU A 22 -17.66 -2.02 -5.40
CA LEU A 22 -17.95 -0.72 -4.76
C LEU A 22 -16.72 0.16 -4.78
N LEU A 23 -15.54 -0.45 -4.64
CA LEU A 23 -14.27 0.23 -4.78
C LEU A 23 -14.13 0.83 -6.18
N TRP A 24 -14.42 0.05 -7.23
CA TRP A 24 -14.37 0.56 -8.60
C TRP A 24 -15.35 1.70 -8.83
N GLN A 25 -16.59 1.56 -8.34
CA GLN A 25 -17.60 2.63 -8.43
C GLN A 25 -17.18 3.89 -7.67
N TYR A 26 -16.54 3.74 -6.51
CA TYR A 26 -16.00 4.84 -5.71
C TYR A 26 -14.82 5.53 -6.41
N VAL A 27 -13.88 4.76 -6.99
CA VAL A 27 -12.77 5.34 -7.77
C VAL A 27 -13.30 6.10 -8.99
N GLN A 28 -14.33 5.58 -9.66
CA GLN A 28 -14.96 6.24 -10.81
C GLN A 28 -15.72 7.53 -10.43
N SER A 29 -16.22 7.64 -9.20
CA SER A 29 -16.91 8.85 -8.74
C SER A 29 -15.95 9.95 -8.25
N MET A 30 -14.67 9.64 -8.08
CA MET A 30 -13.66 10.63 -7.72
C MET A 30 -13.33 11.57 -8.88
N ALA A 31 -12.99 12.82 -8.53
CA ALA A 31 -12.38 13.73 -9.48
C ALA A 31 -11.02 13.17 -9.98
N PRO A 32 -10.69 13.28 -11.27
CA PRO A 32 -9.43 12.80 -11.83
C PRO A 32 -8.19 13.34 -11.11
N GLU A 33 -8.26 14.58 -10.61
CA GLU A 33 -7.19 15.23 -9.85
C GLU A 33 -6.95 14.52 -8.52
N THR A 34 -8.01 14.07 -7.84
CA THR A 34 -7.92 13.29 -6.61
C THR A 34 -7.25 11.95 -6.86
N VAL A 35 -7.62 11.26 -7.95
CA VAL A 35 -6.99 9.99 -8.35
C VAL A 35 -5.49 10.20 -8.64
N ALA A 36 -5.15 11.25 -9.38
CA ALA A 36 -3.77 11.58 -9.70
C ALA A 36 -2.95 11.94 -8.45
N LEU A 37 -3.55 12.61 -7.46
CA LEU A 37 -2.90 12.93 -6.20
C LEU A 37 -2.66 11.67 -5.36
N LEU A 38 -3.68 10.81 -5.22
CA LEU A 38 -3.59 9.56 -4.47
C LEU A 38 -2.64 8.53 -5.10
N SER A 39 -2.39 8.66 -6.41
CA SER A 39 -1.42 7.82 -7.13
C SER A 39 0.03 8.22 -6.87
N LYS A 40 0.28 9.37 -6.23
CA LYS A 40 1.63 9.81 -5.89
C LYS A 40 1.99 9.36 -4.47
N PRO A 41 3.19 8.76 -4.26
CA PRO A 41 3.66 8.44 -2.92
C PRO A 41 3.81 9.74 -2.10
N GLY A 42 3.29 9.72 -0.87
CA GLY A 42 3.30 10.91 0.01
C GLY A 42 4.69 11.29 0.53
N SER A 43 5.64 10.35 0.53
CA SER A 43 7.04 10.58 0.90
C SER A 43 8.01 9.66 0.15
N MET A 44 9.30 10.00 0.18
CA MET A 44 10.35 9.14 -0.37
C MET A 44 10.48 7.80 0.38
N ASP A 45 10.23 7.80 1.69
CA ASP A 45 10.29 6.59 2.52
C ASP A 45 9.21 5.59 2.09
N VAL A 46 7.99 6.09 1.82
CA VAL A 46 6.86 5.29 1.30
C VAL A 46 7.23 4.67 -0.06
N LEU A 47 7.84 5.44 -0.95
CA LEU A 47 8.27 4.96 -2.26
C LEU A 47 9.30 3.82 -2.16
N GLN A 48 10.31 3.97 -1.29
CA GLN A 48 11.32 2.93 -1.08
C GLN A 48 10.74 1.65 -0.50
N VAL A 49 9.78 1.76 0.44
CA VAL A 49 9.10 0.60 1.01
C VAL A 49 8.25 -0.10 -0.05
N MET A 50 7.54 0.65 -0.89
CA MET A 50 6.77 0.10 -2.01
C MET A 50 7.66 -0.64 -3.01
N GLU A 51 8.78 -0.03 -3.42
CA GLU A 51 9.76 -0.65 -4.32
C GLU A 51 10.28 -1.97 -3.75
N ARG A 52 10.70 -1.97 -2.48
CA ARG A 52 11.19 -3.17 -1.79
C ARG A 52 10.12 -4.25 -1.68
N ASN A 53 8.87 -3.87 -1.46
CA ASN A 53 7.74 -4.80 -1.42
C ASN A 53 7.50 -5.45 -2.79
N ILE A 54 7.50 -4.65 -3.87
CA ILE A 54 7.34 -5.15 -5.23
C ILE A 54 8.49 -6.08 -5.63
N ILE A 55 9.74 -5.72 -5.32
CA ILE A 55 10.91 -6.60 -5.54
C ILE A 55 10.76 -7.90 -4.74
N GLY A 56 10.26 -7.83 -3.50
CA GLY A 56 9.99 -9.01 -2.68
C GLY A 56 8.91 -9.93 -3.27
N LEU A 57 7.89 -9.35 -3.92
CA LEU A 57 6.78 -10.09 -4.54
C LEU A 57 7.17 -10.71 -5.90
N LEU A 58 7.95 -9.98 -6.71
CA LEU A 58 8.26 -10.37 -8.09
C LEU A 58 9.63 -11.05 -8.23
N GLY A 59 10.47 -10.98 -7.19
CA GLY A 59 11.87 -11.39 -7.25
C GLY A 59 12.77 -10.29 -7.80
N GLY A 60 14.01 -10.23 -7.28
CA GLY A 60 15.01 -9.26 -7.72
C GLY A 60 15.76 -9.75 -8.95
N LEU A 61 15.46 -9.21 -10.12
CA LEU A 61 16.30 -9.30 -11.31
C LEU A 61 16.79 -7.90 -11.69
N PRO A 62 18.10 -7.73 -12.00
CA PRO A 62 18.61 -6.42 -12.40
C PRO A 62 18.02 -6.03 -13.76
N SER A 63 17.07 -5.09 -13.75
CA SER A 63 16.34 -4.59 -14.92
C SER A 63 17.23 -3.97 -16.00
N GLN A 64 18.47 -3.62 -15.65
CA GLN A 64 19.46 -3.07 -16.58
C GLN A 64 20.03 -4.12 -17.56
N HIS A 65 19.83 -5.41 -17.26
CA HIS A 65 20.38 -6.52 -18.05
C HIS A 65 19.31 -7.51 -18.53
N PHE A 66 18.05 -7.34 -18.14
CA PHE A 66 16.99 -8.29 -18.43
C PHE A 66 15.68 -7.58 -18.76
N ASP A 67 15.05 -8.01 -19.85
CA ASP A 67 13.64 -7.72 -20.10
C ASP A 67 12.80 -8.70 -19.26
N VAL A 68 12.05 -8.17 -18.28
CA VAL A 68 11.34 -8.98 -17.29
C VAL A 68 9.87 -9.11 -17.70
N THR A 69 9.46 -10.30 -18.12
CA THR A 69 8.06 -10.64 -18.36
C THR A 69 7.56 -11.59 -17.27
N ILE A 70 6.47 -11.22 -16.60
CA ILE A 70 5.87 -12.00 -15.51
C ILE A 70 4.57 -12.61 -16.00
N THR A 71 4.49 -13.95 -16.00
CA THR A 71 3.27 -14.68 -16.36
C THR A 71 2.62 -15.20 -15.09
N THR A 72 1.34 -14.87 -14.88
CA THR A 72 0.59 -15.27 -13.68
C THR A 72 -0.87 -15.58 -14.01
N SER A 73 -1.54 -16.36 -13.15
CA SER A 73 -2.95 -16.67 -13.30
C SER A 73 -3.83 -15.49 -12.86
N ARG A 74 -5.11 -15.47 -13.28
CA ARG A 74 -6.08 -14.46 -12.80
C ARG A 74 -6.22 -14.50 -11.27
N GLU A 75 -6.22 -15.71 -10.71
CA GLU A 75 -6.37 -15.95 -9.27
C GLU A 75 -5.18 -15.37 -8.50
N ASP A 76 -3.96 -15.71 -8.92
CA ASP A 76 -2.73 -15.23 -8.28
C ASP A 76 -2.55 -13.72 -8.45
N MET A 77 -2.91 -13.17 -9.62
CA MET A 77 -2.94 -11.73 -9.84
C MET A 77 -3.95 -11.04 -8.90
N GLY A 78 -5.13 -11.63 -8.72
CA GLY A 78 -6.15 -11.12 -7.80
C GLY A 78 -5.64 -11.06 -6.36
N ARG A 79 -4.99 -12.14 -5.90
CA ARG A 79 -4.34 -12.21 -4.58
C ARG A 79 -3.22 -11.19 -4.42
N LEU A 80 -2.41 -10.99 -5.47
CA LEU A 80 -1.34 -10.00 -5.47
C LEU A 80 -1.89 -8.57 -5.34
N LEU A 81 -2.93 -8.23 -6.11
CA LEU A 81 -3.59 -6.92 -6.03
C LEU A 81 -4.25 -6.68 -4.68
N ALA A 82 -4.92 -7.70 -4.12
CA ALA A 82 -5.47 -7.66 -2.77
C ALA A 82 -4.41 -7.35 -1.72
N SER A 83 -3.29 -8.07 -1.77
CA SER A 83 -2.14 -7.84 -0.89
C SER A 83 -1.60 -6.43 -1.04
N ALA A 84 -1.40 -5.95 -2.28
CA ALA A 84 -0.89 -4.61 -2.54
C ALA A 84 -1.83 -3.52 -2.00
N MET A 85 -3.15 -3.69 -2.14
CA MET A 85 -4.15 -2.75 -1.59
C MET A 85 -4.06 -2.67 -0.06
N MET A 86 -3.99 -3.81 0.64
CA MET A 86 -3.84 -3.84 2.09
C MET A 86 -2.51 -3.21 2.54
N SER A 87 -1.41 -3.55 1.87
CA SER A 87 -0.10 -2.95 2.15
C SER A 87 -0.11 -1.43 1.97
N GLY A 88 -0.75 -0.92 0.91
CA GLY A 88 -0.92 0.51 0.68
C GLY A 88 -1.72 1.21 1.80
N TYR A 89 -2.82 0.59 2.25
CA TYR A 89 -3.61 1.09 3.37
C TYR A 89 -2.80 1.18 4.68
N PHE A 90 -2.06 0.11 5.01
CA PHE A 90 -1.20 0.12 6.20
C PHE A 90 -0.10 1.17 6.13
N LEU A 91 0.50 1.34 4.95
CA LEU A 91 1.57 2.32 4.75
C LEU A 91 1.04 3.75 4.90
N ARG A 92 -0.17 4.04 4.40
CA ARG A 92 -0.83 5.33 4.60
C ARG A 92 -1.13 5.60 6.08
N ASN A 93 -1.61 4.60 6.82
CA ASN A 93 -1.87 4.74 8.25
C ASN A 93 -0.57 4.99 9.03
N ALA A 94 0.52 4.32 8.67
CA ALA A 94 1.84 4.52 9.28
C ALA A 94 2.37 5.95 9.01
N GLU A 95 2.23 6.44 7.78
CA GLU A 95 2.59 7.81 7.40
C GLU A 95 1.79 8.84 8.21
N GLN A 96 0.46 8.67 8.30
CA GLN A 96 -0.39 9.55 9.09
C GLN A 96 0.03 9.58 10.56
N ARG A 97 0.29 8.42 11.16
CA ARG A 97 0.77 8.33 12.54
C ARG A 97 2.12 9.03 12.73
N MET A 98 3.08 8.79 11.84
CA MET A 98 4.39 9.45 11.91
C MET A 98 4.27 10.98 11.77
N SER A 99 3.42 11.46 10.85
CA SER A 99 3.18 12.89 10.67
C SER A 99 2.57 13.54 11.91
N PHE A 100 1.68 12.82 12.60
CA PHE A 100 1.07 13.25 13.84
C PHE A 100 2.10 13.30 14.98
N GLU A 101 2.88 12.23 15.18
CA GLU A 101 3.93 12.16 16.21
C GLU A 101 4.95 13.31 16.05
N ARG A 102 5.38 13.60 14.82
CA ARG A 102 6.27 14.74 14.52
C ARG A 102 5.63 16.09 14.88
N SER A 103 4.33 16.24 14.61
CA SER A 103 3.61 17.48 14.91
C SER A 103 3.48 17.68 16.43
N VAL A 104 3.19 16.63 17.19
CA VAL A 104 3.13 16.67 18.67
C VAL A 104 4.50 17.02 19.26
N GLN A 105 5.58 16.37 18.80
CA GLN A 105 6.93 16.64 19.30
C GLN A 105 7.40 18.08 19.02
N THR A 106 6.96 18.66 17.90
CA THR A 106 7.22 20.07 17.55
C THR A 106 6.52 21.02 18.55
N VAL A 107 5.32 20.69 18.99
CA VAL A 107 4.59 21.47 20.01
C VAL A 107 5.28 21.37 21.37
N GLU A 108 5.68 20.16 21.79
CA GLU A 108 6.37 19.95 23.07
C GLU A 108 7.72 20.67 23.14
N SER A 109 8.47 20.71 22.04
CA SER A 109 9.77 21.40 21.95
C SER A 109 9.63 22.93 21.91
N GLY A 110 8.48 23.45 21.44
CA GLY A 110 8.19 24.89 21.46
C GLY A 110 7.82 25.45 22.84
N THR A 111 7.44 24.58 23.78
CA THR A 111 7.11 24.96 25.17
C THR A 111 8.33 25.07 26.09
N SER A 112 9.49 24.50 25.72
CA SER A 112 10.70 24.52 26.57
C SER A 112 11.54 25.80 26.45
N ASP A 113 11.24 26.69 25.49
CA ASP A 113 11.95 27.96 25.29
C ASP A 113 11.23 29.17 25.95
N ALA A 114 10.20 28.92 26.75
CA ALA A 114 9.36 29.97 27.38
C ALA A 114 9.47 30.04 28.92
N GLU A 115 10.44 29.37 29.55
CA GLU A 115 10.75 29.50 30.99
C GLU A 115 12.18 30.00 31.25
#